data_AF-A0A3S1E9F0-F1
#
_entry.id   AF-A0A3S1E9F0-F1
#
_cell.length_a   1.000
_cell.length_b   1.000
_cell.length_c   1.000
_cell.angle_alpha   90.00
_cell.angle_beta   90.00
_cell.angle_gamma   90.00
#
_symmetry.space_group_name_H-M   'P 1'
#
loop_
_entity.id
_entity.type
_entity.pdbx_description
1 polymer ?
#
loop_
_entity_poly.entity_id
_entity_poly.type
_entity_poly.pdbx_seq_one_letter_code
_entity_poly.pdbx_strand_id
1 'polypeptide(L)' 'MSDIRKAFAGTAALKGVSIGLQSGSVHALMGENGAGKSTL' A
#
# COMPACT_ATOMS: atom_id res chain seq x y z
N MET A 1 -4.63 7.41 6.13
CA MET A 1 -5.40 6.81 5.01
C MET A 1 -5.73 5.38 5.41
N SER A 2 -6.98 4.92 5.29
CA SER A 2 -7.44 3.67 5.90
C SER A 2 -8.24 2.80 4.93
N ASP A 3 -8.17 1.48 5.13
CA ASP A 3 -8.86 0.42 4.36
C ASP A 3 -8.69 0.52 2.84
N ILE A 4 -7.47 0.79 2.38
CA ILE A 4 -7.13 0.88 0.95
C ILE A 4 -7.19 -0.51 0.33
N ARG A 5 -8.05 -0.66 -0.69
CA ARG A 5 -8.25 -1.90 -1.44
C ARG A 5 -8.07 -1.63 -2.93
N LYS A 6 -7.32 -2.50 -3.62
CA LYS A 6 -7.11 -2.40 -5.07
C LYS A 6 -6.92 -3.79 -5.66
N ALA A 7 -7.58 -4.04 -6.79
CA ALA A 7 -7.38 -5.24 -7.59
C ALA A 7 -7.19 -4.87 -9.06
N PHE A 8 -6.41 -5.69 -9.77
CA PHE A 8 -6.21 -5.62 -11.22
C PHE A 8 -6.53 -6.99 -11.82
N ALA A 9 -7.43 -7.04 -12.80
CA ALA A 9 -7.86 -8.28 -13.47
C ALA A 9 -8.17 -9.44 -12.48
N GLY A 10 -8.88 -9.15 -11.39
CA GLY A 10 -9.23 -10.14 -10.37
C GLY A 10 -8.12 -10.46 -9.34
N THR A 11 -6.88 -10.00 -9.57
CA THR A 11 -5.79 -10.16 -8.60
C THR A 11 -5.76 -8.99 -7.63
N ALA A 12 -5.91 -9.25 -6.33
CA ALA A 12 -5.86 -8.23 -5.29
C ALA A 12 -4.42 -7.75 -5.08
N ALA A 13 -4.15 -6.49 -5.44
CA ALA A 13 -2.88 -5.80 -5.20
C ALA A 13 -2.80 -5.21 -3.79
N LEU A 14 -3.92 -4.75 -3.23
CA LEU A 14 -4.03 -4.27 -1.84
C LEU A 14 -5.28 -4.87 -1.19
N LYS A 15 -5.14 -5.39 0.05
CA LYS A 15 -6.18 -6.12 0.80
C LYS A 15 -6.56 -5.39 2.10
N GLY A 16 -7.01 -4.13 1.99
CA GLY A 16 -7.48 -3.36 3.14
C GLY A 16 -6.34 -2.79 3.99
N VAL A 17 -5.40 -2.10 3.33
CA VAL A 17 -4.21 -1.54 3.98
C VAL A 17 -4.51 -0.17 4.58
N SER A 18 -4.00 0.10 5.77
CA SER A 18 -4.08 1.43 6.41
C SER A 18 -2.68 1.94 6.72
N ILE A 19 -2.42 3.21 6.38
CA ILE A 19 -1.14 3.89 6.65
C ILE A 19 -1.38 5.26 7.28
N GLY A 20 -0.64 5.54 8.34
CA GLY A 20 -0.54 6.86 8.95
C GLY A 20 0.77 7.52 8.54
N LEU A 21 0.72 8.79 8.16
CA LEU A 21 1.90 9.58 7.83
C LEU A 21 1.90 10.82 8.71
N GLN A 22 3.07 11.17 9.24
CA GLN A 22 3.27 12.37 10.06
C GLN A 22 4.02 13.44 9.25
N SER A 23 3.65 14.71 9.44
CA SER A 23 4.34 15.81 8.77
C SER A 23 5.82 15.87 9.16
N GLY A 24 6.69 16.19 8.21
CA GLY A 24 8.14 16.31 8.43
C GLY A 24 8.88 14.98 8.62
N SER A 25 8.26 13.84 8.31
CA SER A 25 8.88 12.53 8.47
C SER A 25 9.04 11.79 7.14
N VAL A 26 10.09 10.97 7.06
CA VAL A 26 10.39 10.10 5.92
C VAL A 26 9.99 8.67 6.27
N HIS A 27 9.22 8.03 5.39
CA HIS A 27 8.78 6.64 5.56
C HIS A 27 9.32 5.79 4.41
N ALA A 28 9.80 4.60 4.72
CA ALA A 28 10.18 3.60 3.72
C ALA A 28 9.06 2.57 3.58
N LEU A 29 8.66 2.30 2.34
CA LEU A 29 7.74 1.21 2.02
C LEU A 29 8.54 0.06 1.41
N MET A 30 8.69 -1.03 2.17
CA MET A 30 9.56 -2.17 1.84
C MET A 30 8.74 -3.44 1.60
N GLY A 31 9.30 -4.37 0.82
CA GLY A 31 8.66 -5.64 0.47
C GLY A 31 9.13 -6.17 -0.87
N GLU A 32 8.76 -7.40 -1.21
CA GLU A 32 9.15 -8.06 -2.46
C GLU A 32 8.50 -7.42 -3.71
N ASN A 33 9.03 -7.73 -4.90
CA ASN A 33 8.42 -7.32 -6.16
C ASN A 33 7.03 -7.92 -6.29
N GLY A 34 6.04 -7.10 -6.64
CA GLY A 34 4.63 -7.52 -6.69
C GLY A 34 3.86 -7.41 -5.38
N ALA A 35 4.49 -7.03 -4.26
CA ALA A 35 3.81 -6.89 -2.96
C ALA A 35 2.81 -5.71 -2.86
N GLY A 36 2.59 -4.95 -3.93
CA GLY A 36 1.65 -3.83 -3.95
C GLY A 36 2.23 -2.46 -3.55
N LYS A 37 3.56 -2.34 -3.37
CA LYS A 37 4.22 -1.10 -2.91
C LYS A 37 3.94 0.13 -3.78
N SER A 38 4.01 -0.01 -5.10
CA SER A 38 3.71 1.09 -6.04
C SER A 38 2.21 1.31 -6.26
N THR A 39 1.37 0.43 -5.71
CA THR A 39 -0.09 0.54 -5.78
C THR A 39 -0.66 1.27 -4.56
N LEU A 40 0.02 1.14 -3.41
CA LEU A 40 -0.29 1.87 -2.18
C LEU A 40 0.06 3.36 -2.33
#